data_AF-A0A0G2GGY4-F1
#
_entry.id   AF-A0A0G2GGY4-F1
#
_cell.length_a   1.000
_cell.length_b   1.000
_cell.length_c   1.000
_cell.angle_alpha   90.00
_cell.angle_beta   90.00
_cell.angle_gamma   90.00
#
_symmetry.space_group_name_H-M   'P 1'
#
loop_
_entity.id
_entity.type
_entity.pdbx_description
1 polymer ?
#
loop_
_entity_poly.entity_id
_entity_poly.type
_entity_poly.pdbx_seq_one_letter_code
_entity_poly.pdbx_strand_id
1 'polypeptide(L)'
;MAGTPDEAEKKDFCVYCQFDRGTSLERTTGIGYDTSAGWSICNSDIRRPWVNRNKKSVGLSFADPAGIEILHSLAKSCDILVENYLPGSLKKYSLDYESVSAINPSLIYASITGYGQTGPYSNRPGFDVMVEAEFGLMHITGARDGPPVKVGVAVTDLTTGLYTVNSIMAALISRGKTGKGQWLDVSLSDCQTATLANLASSVLISGERDEGRWGTAHPAIVPYQGFRTLDGDIMIGGANDRLFTILCHRLGKPEWSTDPRFTINSSRVANRNELCGMIESITTTKPTSEWLQIFEGSGIPYAAVNDVLDTLRHSHSQARKMTTTVPHPICGGMELVSPPVKYSDSKIEIRSAPPTLGQHTDEVLGGILGLNEKEIQRLRTKGIVS
;
A
#
# COMPACT_ATOMS: atom_id res chain seq x y z
N MET A 1 -39.98 -33.51 21.38
CA MET A 1 -38.54 -33.52 21.69
C MET A 1 -37.85 -32.88 20.51
N ALA A 2 -37.78 -31.55 20.43
CA ALA A 2 -36.91 -30.65 21.19
C ALA A 2 -35.43 -30.90 20.86
N GLY A 3 -34.84 -29.92 20.18
CA GLY A 3 -33.46 -29.88 19.70
C GLY A 3 -33.30 -28.70 18.75
N THR A 4 -33.41 -27.49 19.29
CA THR A 4 -33.05 -26.22 18.63
C THR A 4 -31.56 -26.24 18.25
N PRO A 5 -31.16 -25.80 17.04
CA PRO A 5 -29.79 -25.40 16.79
C PRO A 5 -29.64 -23.93 17.15
N ASP A 6 -29.52 -23.65 18.45
CA ASP A 6 -28.84 -22.46 18.96
C ASP A 6 -27.46 -22.93 19.47
N GLU A 7 -26.44 -22.05 19.40
CA GLU A 7 -25.01 -22.27 19.75
C GLU A 7 -24.02 -22.57 18.61
N ALA A 8 -24.11 -21.83 17.50
CA ALA A 8 -22.92 -21.52 16.69
C ALA A 8 -23.08 -20.20 15.92
N GLU A 9 -23.58 -19.17 16.59
CA GLU A 9 -23.46 -17.81 16.08
C GLU A 9 -21.99 -17.40 16.17
N LYS A 10 -21.30 -17.52 15.03
CA LYS A 10 -19.89 -17.20 14.82
C LYS A 10 -19.57 -15.81 15.36
N LYS A 11 -18.99 -15.77 16.57
CA LYS A 11 -18.25 -14.61 17.09
C LYS A 11 -16.88 -14.52 16.38
N ASP A 12 -16.88 -14.36 15.06
CA ASP A 12 -15.67 -14.02 14.29
C ASP A 12 -15.53 -12.49 14.22
N PHE A 13 -15.61 -11.82 15.37
CA PHE A 13 -15.22 -10.42 15.47
C PHE A 13 -13.72 -10.35 15.72
N CYS A 14 -12.94 -10.27 14.65
CA CYS A 14 -11.56 -9.79 14.76
C CYS A 14 -11.62 -8.31 15.16
N VAL A 15 -11.56 -8.02 16.46
CA VAL A 15 -11.48 -6.64 16.93
C VAL A 15 -10.04 -6.16 16.68
N TYR A 16 -9.92 -5.20 15.76
CA TYR A 16 -8.68 -4.55 15.36
C TYR A 16 -8.57 -3.22 16.13
N CYS A 17 -7.60 -3.15 17.03
CA CYS A 17 -7.27 -1.94 17.78
C CYS A 17 -6.07 -1.24 17.09
N GLN A 18 -6.18 0.05 16.76
CA GLN A 18 -5.01 0.81 16.29
C GLN A 18 -4.87 2.18 16.97
N PHE A 19 -3.62 2.49 17.31
CA PHE A 19 -3.17 3.72 17.94
C PHE A 19 -2.33 4.53 16.93
N ASP A 20 -2.54 5.84 16.83
CA ASP A 20 -1.77 6.73 15.92
C ASP A 20 -1.46 8.09 16.58
N ARG A 21 -0.39 8.77 16.14
CA ARG A 21 0.05 10.06 16.70
C ARG A 21 -0.89 11.21 16.30
N GLY A 22 -1.41 11.93 17.28
CA GLY A 22 -2.03 13.25 17.10
C GLY A 22 -1.42 14.30 18.02
N THR A 23 -0.91 15.41 17.48
CA THR A 23 -0.52 16.58 18.28
C THR A 23 -1.75 17.47 18.52
N SER A 24 -2.03 17.76 19.79
CA SER A 24 -3.19 18.47 20.36
C SER A 24 -4.52 17.69 20.26
N LEU A 25 -4.91 17.11 21.41
CA LEU A 25 -5.89 16.02 21.61
C LEU A 25 -5.40 14.72 20.95
N GLU A 26 -4.91 13.81 21.79
CA GLU A 26 -4.42 12.50 21.36
C GLU A 26 -5.61 11.70 20.79
N ARG A 27 -5.50 11.33 19.51
CA ARG A 27 -6.59 10.77 18.68
C ARG A 27 -6.34 9.29 18.43
N THR A 28 -7.32 8.45 18.68
CA THR A 28 -7.30 7.03 18.26
C THR A 28 -8.09 6.87 16.96
N THR A 29 -7.40 6.64 15.85
CA THR A 29 -8.04 6.27 14.58
C THR A 29 -7.33 5.07 13.98
N GLY A 30 -8.10 4.17 13.36
CA GLY A 30 -7.51 3.12 12.52
C GLY A 30 -6.83 3.70 11.28
N ILE A 31 -5.77 3.03 10.83
CA ILE A 31 -4.73 3.30 9.79
C ILE A 31 -4.82 4.64 9.05
N GLY A 32 -4.00 5.61 9.42
CA GLY A 32 -3.53 6.66 8.49
C GLY A 32 -2.96 7.91 9.17
N TYR A 33 -1.66 8.15 8.99
CA TYR A 33 -0.92 9.38 9.29
C TYR A 33 -1.78 10.67 9.38
N ASP A 34 -1.97 11.22 10.59
CA ASP A 34 -2.75 12.44 10.86
C ASP A 34 -1.86 13.64 11.28
N THR A 35 -0.97 14.11 10.40
CA THR A 35 -0.20 15.37 10.65
C THR A 35 -0.09 16.33 9.46
N SER A 36 -0.65 16.04 8.28
CA SER A 36 -0.59 16.95 7.12
C SER A 36 -1.91 17.66 6.85
N ALA A 37 -1.99 18.96 7.15
CA ALA A 37 -2.99 19.86 6.58
C ALA A 37 -2.81 19.87 5.05
N GLY A 38 -3.81 19.43 4.26
CA GLY A 38 -3.74 19.66 2.81
C GLY A 38 -4.60 18.80 1.88
N TRP A 39 -5.12 17.64 2.30
CA TRP A 39 -5.91 16.75 1.43
C TRP A 39 -7.30 16.48 2.00
N SER A 40 -8.08 17.55 2.16
CA SER A 40 -9.51 17.46 2.43
C SER A 40 -10.25 17.38 1.10
N ILE A 41 -10.95 16.29 0.83
CA ILE A 41 -11.69 16.06 -0.43
C ILE A 41 -13.14 16.57 -0.32
N CYS A 42 -13.65 16.72 0.90
CA CYS A 42 -14.90 17.41 1.24
C CYS A 42 -14.60 18.32 2.42
N ASN A 43 -15.12 19.56 2.46
CA ASN A 43 -15.05 20.60 3.53
C ASN A 43 -15.31 20.11 4.99
N SER A 44 -14.58 19.09 5.41
CA SER A 44 -14.80 18.25 6.59
C SER A 44 -13.46 17.63 6.96
N ASP A 45 -13.31 17.30 8.25
CA ASP A 45 -12.11 16.67 8.82
C ASP A 45 -11.85 15.24 8.33
N ILE A 46 -12.43 14.80 7.21
CA ILE A 46 -12.17 13.50 6.59
C ILE A 46 -10.77 13.54 5.97
N ARG A 47 -9.80 13.05 6.74
CA ARG A 47 -8.41 12.91 6.30
C ARG A 47 -8.22 11.51 5.72
N ARG A 48 -7.70 11.44 4.47
CA ARG A 48 -7.35 10.20 3.74
C ARG A 48 -8.51 9.17 3.65
N PRO A 49 -9.62 9.46 2.96
CA PRO A 49 -10.73 8.53 2.81
C PRO A 49 -10.35 7.18 2.16
N TRP A 50 -9.25 7.12 1.42
CA TRP A 50 -8.81 5.89 0.76
C TRP A 50 -8.29 4.80 1.72
N VAL A 51 -7.82 5.11 2.92
CA VAL A 51 -7.27 4.11 3.87
C VAL A 51 -8.22 3.70 5.00
N ASN A 52 -9.34 4.42 5.18
CA ASN A 52 -10.17 4.33 6.40
C ASN A 52 -11.54 3.69 6.23
N ARG A 53 -11.88 3.25 5.02
CA ARG A 53 -13.11 2.50 4.75
C ARG A 53 -13.20 1.22 5.57
N ASN A 54 -14.43 0.76 5.87
CA ASN A 54 -14.73 -0.42 6.69
C ASN A 54 -14.31 -0.34 8.17
N LYS A 55 -13.83 0.81 8.66
CA LYS A 55 -13.40 0.99 10.05
C LYS A 55 -14.47 1.70 10.88
N LYS A 56 -14.40 1.46 12.19
CA LYS A 56 -15.08 2.25 13.21
C LYS A 56 -14.07 3.22 13.82
N SER A 57 -14.55 4.38 14.30
CA SER A 57 -13.73 5.40 14.96
C SER A 57 -14.27 5.64 16.36
N VAL A 58 -13.37 5.59 17.34
CA VAL A 58 -13.64 5.91 18.74
C VAL A 58 -12.77 7.10 19.09
N GLY A 59 -13.38 8.17 19.59
CA GLY A 59 -12.63 9.30 20.09
C GLY A 59 -12.25 9.03 21.53
N LEU A 60 -10.96 8.93 21.82
CA LEU A 60 -10.47 8.69 23.17
C LEU A 60 -9.14 9.40 23.42
N SER A 61 -9.02 10.02 24.59
CA SER A 61 -7.85 10.77 25.05
C SER A 61 -6.94 9.91 25.93
N PHE A 62 -5.61 9.99 25.73
CA PHE A 62 -4.61 9.36 26.61
C PHE A 62 -4.16 10.27 27.77
N ALA A 63 -4.63 11.52 27.80
CA ALA A 63 -4.27 12.48 28.84
C ALA A 63 -4.87 12.12 30.22
N ASP A 64 -5.95 11.33 30.23
CA ASP A 64 -6.61 10.87 31.46
C ASP A 64 -6.36 9.36 31.65
N PRO A 65 -5.95 8.90 32.84
CA PRO A 65 -5.78 7.47 33.14
C PRO A 65 -7.01 6.61 32.82
N ALA A 66 -8.22 7.14 32.96
CA ALA A 66 -9.45 6.42 32.60
C ALA A 66 -9.53 6.12 31.10
N GLY A 67 -8.95 6.96 30.24
CA GLY A 67 -8.80 6.67 28.81
C GLY A 67 -7.88 5.49 28.57
N ILE A 68 -6.74 5.42 29.28
CA ILE A 68 -5.78 4.31 29.19
C ILE A 68 -6.44 3.00 29.64
N GLU A 69 -7.22 3.01 30.73
CA GLU A 69 -7.96 1.84 31.22
C GLU A 69 -8.96 1.29 30.19
N ILE A 70 -9.65 2.18 29.47
CA ILE A 70 -10.53 1.79 28.38
C ILE A 70 -9.73 1.11 27.26
N LEU A 71 -8.54 1.61 26.92
CA LEU A 71 -7.68 1.00 25.91
C LEU A 71 -7.16 -0.38 26.32
N HIS A 72 -6.77 -0.55 27.58
CA HIS A 72 -6.41 -1.87 28.11
C HIS A 72 -7.58 -2.84 28.05
N SER A 73 -8.79 -2.37 28.35
CA SER A 73 -10.02 -3.17 28.28
C SER A 73 -10.36 -3.58 26.84
N LEU A 74 -10.15 -2.69 25.87
CA LEU A 74 -10.28 -2.99 24.45
C LEU A 74 -9.20 -3.99 24.00
N ALA A 75 -7.94 -3.78 24.38
CA ALA A 75 -6.82 -4.65 24.03
C ALA A 75 -7.02 -6.09 24.54
N LYS A 76 -7.66 -6.25 25.71
CA LYS A 76 -8.05 -7.55 26.27
C LYS A 76 -9.03 -8.31 25.38
N SER A 77 -9.87 -7.60 24.64
CA SER A 77 -10.88 -8.16 23.74
C SER A 77 -10.44 -8.17 22.27
N CYS A 78 -9.27 -7.60 21.96
CA CYS A 78 -8.71 -7.51 20.62
C CYS A 78 -7.90 -8.77 20.26
N ASP A 79 -7.99 -9.17 19.00
CA ASP A 79 -7.15 -10.23 18.42
C ASP A 79 -5.82 -9.69 17.94
N ILE A 80 -5.87 -8.49 17.37
CA ILE A 80 -4.76 -7.81 16.72
C ILE A 80 -4.74 -6.36 17.19
N LEU A 81 -3.55 -5.91 17.60
CA LEU A 81 -3.24 -4.51 17.88
C LEU A 81 -2.17 -4.05 16.90
N VAL A 82 -2.42 -2.95 16.20
CA VAL A 82 -1.43 -2.35 15.30
C VAL A 82 -1.12 -0.93 15.75
N GLU A 83 0.14 -0.56 15.78
CA GLU A 83 0.56 0.79 16.11
C GLU A 83 1.77 1.21 15.27
N ASN A 84 1.97 2.51 15.15
CA ASN A 84 3.02 3.12 14.33
C ASN A 84 3.78 4.25 15.05
N TYR A 85 3.92 4.18 16.38
CA TYR A 85 4.68 5.17 17.12
C TYR A 85 6.19 4.88 17.04
N LEU A 86 7.02 5.89 17.36
CA LEU A 86 8.44 5.61 17.57
C LEU A 86 8.61 4.59 18.69
N PRO A 87 9.63 3.72 18.58
CA PRO A 87 10.00 2.76 19.62
C PRO A 87 9.96 3.38 21.02
N GLY A 88 9.35 2.66 21.97
CA GLY A 88 9.22 3.08 23.36
C GLY A 88 8.21 4.19 23.66
N SER A 89 7.60 4.85 22.66
CA SER A 89 6.66 5.97 22.89
C SER A 89 5.43 5.56 23.72
N LEU A 90 4.94 4.33 23.52
CA LEU A 90 3.74 3.82 24.18
C LEU A 90 4.00 3.24 25.58
N LYS A 91 5.28 3.09 25.96
CA LYS A 91 5.66 2.51 27.25
C LYS A 91 5.17 3.32 28.44
N LYS A 92 5.14 4.66 28.33
CA LYS A 92 4.61 5.56 29.36
C LYS A 92 3.10 5.37 29.64
N TYR A 93 2.38 4.75 28.71
CA TYR A 93 0.95 4.46 28.84
C TYR A 93 0.69 2.96 29.09
N SER A 94 1.74 2.16 29.32
CA SER A 94 1.65 0.70 29.43
C SER A 94 0.93 0.07 28.23
N LEU A 95 1.22 0.59 27.03
CA LEU A 95 0.69 0.11 25.76
C LEU A 95 1.79 -0.48 24.87
N ASP A 96 3.00 -0.66 25.39
CA ASP A 96 4.05 -1.46 24.75
C ASP A 96 3.68 -2.95 24.71
N TYR A 97 4.40 -3.70 23.87
CA TYR A 97 4.14 -5.12 23.68
C TYR A 97 4.19 -5.91 24.99
N GLU A 98 5.18 -5.70 25.85
CA GLU A 98 5.32 -6.44 27.10
C GLU A 98 4.13 -6.20 28.02
N SER A 99 3.70 -4.94 28.16
CA SER A 99 2.55 -4.55 28.97
C SER A 99 1.24 -5.14 28.42
N VAL A 100 1.00 -5.06 27.12
CA VAL A 100 -0.26 -5.54 26.52
C VAL A 100 -0.29 -7.07 26.43
N SER A 101 0.84 -7.72 26.17
CA SER A 101 0.95 -9.19 26.14
C SER A 101 0.66 -9.82 27.51
N ALA A 102 0.99 -9.12 28.60
CA ALA A 102 0.60 -9.55 29.95
C ALA A 102 -0.93 -9.52 30.16
N ILE A 103 -1.64 -8.59 29.50
CA ILE A 103 -3.10 -8.47 29.55
C ILE A 103 -3.77 -9.51 28.65
N ASN A 104 -3.22 -9.72 27.45
CA ASN A 104 -3.72 -10.66 26.45
C ASN A 104 -2.57 -11.42 25.76
N PRO A 105 -2.19 -12.61 26.27
CA PRO A 105 -1.10 -13.41 25.69
C PRO A 105 -1.39 -13.99 24.29
N SER A 106 -2.66 -13.93 23.85
CA SER A 106 -3.09 -14.38 22.52
C SER A 106 -3.08 -13.27 21.47
N LEU A 107 -2.79 -12.02 21.88
CA LEU A 107 -2.80 -10.86 21.02
C LEU A 107 -1.62 -10.90 20.03
N ILE A 108 -1.92 -10.64 18.75
CA ILE A 108 -0.89 -10.32 17.76
C ILE A 108 -0.66 -8.82 17.80
N TYR A 109 0.53 -8.40 18.23
CA TYR A 109 0.91 -7.00 18.32
C TYR A 109 1.79 -6.65 17.13
N ALA A 110 1.42 -5.69 16.30
CA ALA A 110 2.23 -5.24 15.17
C ALA A 110 2.68 -3.80 15.34
N SER A 111 3.99 -3.60 15.38
CA SER A 111 4.65 -2.30 15.40
C SER A 111 5.14 -1.96 13.99
N ILE A 112 4.66 -0.84 13.44
CA ILE A 112 5.09 -0.33 12.13
C ILE A 112 5.95 0.91 12.33
N THR A 113 7.26 0.81 12.10
CA THR A 113 8.19 1.91 12.36
C THR A 113 9.01 2.29 11.13
N GLY A 114 9.67 3.46 11.18
CA GLY A 114 10.55 3.88 10.09
C GLY A 114 11.75 2.95 9.89
N TYR A 115 12.42 2.60 10.98
CA TYR A 115 13.75 1.98 10.99
C TYR A 115 13.86 0.75 11.91
N GLY A 116 12.74 0.22 12.39
CA GLY A 116 12.68 -0.93 13.30
C GLY A 116 12.72 -0.55 14.78
N GLN A 117 12.41 -1.52 15.64
CA GLN A 117 12.52 -1.39 17.10
C GLN A 117 13.97 -1.48 17.59
N THR A 118 14.86 -1.96 16.73
CA THR A 118 16.29 -2.12 17.01
C THR A 118 17.14 -1.41 15.95
N GLY A 119 18.46 -1.43 16.13
CA GLY A 119 19.40 -0.81 15.19
C GLY A 119 19.69 0.67 15.48
N PRO A 120 20.67 1.25 14.78
CA PRO A 120 21.24 2.56 15.08
C PRO A 120 20.25 3.72 14.82
N TYR A 121 19.24 3.50 13.98
CA TYR A 121 18.26 4.52 13.59
C TYR A 121 16.87 4.31 14.21
N SER A 122 16.71 3.37 15.15
CA SER A 122 15.42 3.06 15.81
C SER A 122 14.67 4.29 16.34
N ASN A 123 15.38 5.27 16.89
CA ASN A 123 14.76 6.50 17.43
C ASN A 123 14.51 7.59 16.38
N ARG A 124 14.87 7.38 15.11
CA ARG A 124 14.69 8.36 14.04
C ARG A 124 13.25 8.30 13.50
N PRO A 125 12.56 9.44 13.33
CA PRO A 125 11.29 9.46 12.61
C PRO A 125 11.49 9.04 11.16
N GLY A 126 10.71 8.05 10.70
CA GLY A 126 10.72 7.60 9.32
C GLY A 126 9.41 7.93 8.63
N PHE A 127 9.52 8.63 7.50
CA PHE A 127 8.46 8.77 6.52
C PHE A 127 8.91 8.11 5.23
N ASP A 128 7.95 7.66 4.42
CA ASP A 128 8.15 7.01 3.12
C ASP A 128 9.29 7.63 2.29
N VAL A 129 9.23 8.94 2.04
CA VAL A 129 10.20 9.63 1.16
C VAL A 129 11.63 9.63 1.72
N MET A 130 11.78 9.67 3.05
CA MET A 130 13.10 9.65 3.70
C MET A 130 13.72 8.26 3.58
N VAL A 131 12.90 7.22 3.78
CA VAL A 131 13.32 5.83 3.60
C VAL A 131 13.60 5.55 2.12
N GLU A 132 12.79 6.08 1.22
CA GLU A 132 13.01 5.99 -0.23
C GLU A 132 14.34 6.57 -0.67
N ALA A 133 14.73 7.71 -0.09
CA ALA A 133 16.01 8.35 -0.35
C ALA A 133 17.19 7.53 0.21
N GLU A 134 17.07 7.05 1.45
CA GLU A 134 18.16 6.41 2.19
C GLU A 134 18.39 4.95 1.73
N PHE A 135 17.33 4.24 1.37
CA PHE A 135 17.37 2.82 0.99
C PHE A 135 17.20 2.61 -0.52
N GLY A 136 17.83 3.47 -1.32
CA GLY A 136 18.18 3.20 -2.72
C GLY A 136 17.06 3.35 -3.77
N LEU A 137 15.78 3.31 -3.39
CA LEU A 137 14.70 3.38 -4.38
C LEU A 137 14.68 4.71 -5.16
N MET A 138 14.96 5.83 -4.48
CA MET A 138 15.07 7.13 -5.16
C MET A 138 16.27 7.22 -6.10
N HIS A 139 17.35 6.46 -5.83
CA HIS A 139 18.55 6.45 -6.65
C HIS A 139 18.28 5.87 -8.03
N ILE A 140 17.48 4.80 -8.10
CA ILE A 140 17.18 4.04 -9.32
C ILE A 140 15.93 4.54 -10.07
N THR A 141 15.18 5.46 -9.48
CA THR A 141 13.94 6.00 -10.06
C THR A 141 14.20 7.32 -10.77
N GLY A 142 13.74 7.44 -12.02
CA GLY A 142 13.82 8.68 -12.81
C GLY A 142 14.53 8.54 -14.14
N ALA A 143 14.73 9.65 -14.85
CA ALA A 143 15.47 9.68 -16.11
C ALA A 143 16.98 9.42 -15.89
N ARG A 144 17.65 8.82 -16.88
CA ARG A 144 19.08 8.41 -16.83
C ARG A 144 19.99 9.52 -16.31
N ASP A 145 19.91 10.70 -16.91
CA ASP A 145 20.75 11.87 -16.59
C ASP A 145 20.00 12.94 -15.77
N GLY A 146 18.80 12.61 -15.28
CA GLY A 146 17.99 13.50 -14.45
C GLY A 146 18.43 13.50 -12.98
N PRO A 147 17.97 14.47 -12.17
CA PRO A 147 18.11 14.41 -10.72
C PRO A 147 17.35 13.19 -10.15
N PRO A 148 17.68 12.72 -8.93
CA PRO A 148 16.88 11.70 -8.24
C PRO A 148 15.43 12.16 -8.11
N VAL A 149 14.48 11.25 -8.35
CA VAL A 149 13.05 11.52 -8.17
C VAL A 149 12.42 10.45 -7.31
N LYS A 150 11.44 10.87 -6.51
CA LYS A 150 10.62 9.95 -5.74
C LYS A 150 9.58 9.26 -6.62
N VAL A 151 9.12 8.09 -6.22
CA VAL A 151 7.98 7.40 -6.81
C VAL A 151 6.71 8.25 -6.62
N GLY A 152 5.79 8.19 -7.60
CA GLY A 152 4.58 9.01 -7.63
C GLY A 152 3.58 8.70 -6.50
N VAL A 153 3.71 7.55 -5.85
CA VAL A 153 2.91 7.09 -4.72
C VAL A 153 3.84 6.72 -3.56
N ALA A 154 3.32 6.74 -2.32
CA ALA A 154 4.04 6.28 -1.13
C ALA A 154 4.21 4.76 -1.14
N VAL A 155 5.11 4.29 -2.02
CA VAL A 155 5.30 2.87 -2.33
C VAL A 155 5.90 2.10 -1.16
N THR A 156 6.74 2.75 -0.34
CA THR A 156 7.29 2.15 0.86
C THR A 156 6.18 1.95 1.88
N ASP A 157 5.34 2.97 2.13
CA ASP A 157 4.19 2.83 3.03
C ASP A 157 3.24 1.71 2.57
N LEU A 158 2.95 1.63 1.28
CA LEU A 158 2.05 0.61 0.71
C LEU A 158 2.64 -0.80 0.82
N THR A 159 3.91 -0.96 0.50
CA THR A 159 4.60 -2.26 0.56
C THR A 159 4.77 -2.71 2.00
N THR A 160 5.15 -1.82 2.93
CA THR A 160 5.18 -2.10 4.37
C THR A 160 3.81 -2.54 4.87
N GLY A 161 2.73 -1.85 4.50
CA GLY A 161 1.38 -2.27 4.87
C GLY A 161 1.02 -3.67 4.37
N LEU A 162 1.43 -4.03 3.15
CA LEU A 162 1.24 -5.38 2.60
C LEU A 162 2.06 -6.43 3.37
N TYR A 163 3.32 -6.14 3.69
CA TYR A 163 4.15 -7.01 4.54
C TYR A 163 3.54 -7.19 5.92
N THR A 164 3.06 -6.12 6.56
CA THR A 164 2.40 -6.21 7.87
C THR A 164 1.17 -7.11 7.82
N VAL A 165 0.28 -6.94 6.84
CA VAL A 165 -0.92 -7.76 6.71
C VAL A 165 -0.56 -9.23 6.47
N ASN A 166 0.44 -9.52 5.63
CA ASN A 166 0.92 -10.88 5.41
C ASN A 166 1.49 -11.51 6.69
N SER A 167 2.27 -10.76 7.46
CA SER A 167 2.83 -11.20 8.74
C SER A 167 1.73 -11.44 9.79
N ILE A 168 0.71 -10.58 9.83
CA ILE A 168 -0.47 -10.77 10.69
C ILE A 168 -1.22 -12.05 10.31
N MET A 169 -1.46 -12.30 9.02
CA MET A 169 -2.12 -13.54 8.58
C MET A 169 -1.29 -14.78 8.96
N ALA A 170 0.03 -14.74 8.77
CA ALA A 170 0.92 -15.81 9.20
C ALA A 170 0.89 -16.01 10.73
N ALA A 171 0.87 -14.92 11.49
CA ALA A 171 0.78 -14.95 12.94
C ALA A 171 -0.57 -15.52 13.44
N LEU A 172 -1.68 -15.21 12.77
CA LEU A 172 -3.00 -15.79 13.05
C LEU A 172 -3.00 -17.31 12.82
N ILE A 173 -2.40 -17.77 11.72
CA ILE A 173 -2.26 -19.21 11.43
C ILE A 173 -1.40 -19.89 12.48
N SER A 174 -0.30 -19.26 12.90
CA SER A 174 0.57 -19.76 13.97
C SER A 174 -0.18 -19.84 15.31
N ARG A 175 -0.90 -18.77 15.67
CA ARG A 175 -1.73 -18.71 16.88
C ARG A 175 -2.79 -19.80 16.91
N GLY A 176 -3.39 -20.15 15.76
CA GLY A 176 -4.33 -21.27 15.67
C GLY A 176 -3.72 -22.63 16.07
N LYS A 177 -2.39 -22.79 15.99
CA LYS A 177 -1.67 -24.00 16.40
C LYS A 177 -1.13 -23.92 17.83
N THR A 178 -0.68 -22.74 18.25
CA THR A 178 0.05 -22.56 19.52
C THR A 178 -0.82 -22.00 20.65
N GLY A 179 -1.96 -21.39 20.32
CA GLY A 179 -2.78 -20.58 21.23
C GLY A 179 -2.14 -19.26 21.65
N LYS A 180 -0.96 -18.92 21.13
CA LYS A 180 -0.17 -17.74 21.57
C LYS A 180 -0.07 -16.69 20.47
N GLY A 181 -0.16 -15.43 20.90
CA GLY A 181 0.15 -14.28 20.07
C GLY A 181 1.66 -14.10 19.91
N GLN A 182 2.06 -13.01 19.24
CA GLN A 182 3.45 -12.63 19.07
C GLN A 182 3.58 -11.14 18.72
N TRP A 183 4.79 -10.62 18.88
CA TRP A 183 5.15 -9.28 18.42
C TRP A 183 5.69 -9.33 17.00
N LEU A 184 5.17 -8.47 16.14
CA LEU A 184 5.63 -8.25 14.77
C LEU A 184 6.27 -6.87 14.70
N ASP A 185 7.60 -6.82 14.57
CA ASP A 185 8.34 -5.60 14.25
C ASP A 185 8.46 -5.49 12.72
N VAL A 186 7.80 -4.49 12.13
CA VAL A 186 7.81 -4.24 10.69
C VAL A 186 8.33 -2.84 10.43
N SER A 187 9.44 -2.72 9.72
CA SER A 187 10.05 -1.42 9.43
C SER A 187 9.92 -1.03 7.95
N LEU A 188 9.78 0.27 7.68
CA LEU A 188 9.81 0.80 6.32
C LEU A 188 11.17 0.52 5.66
N SER A 189 12.28 0.67 6.39
CA SER A 189 13.64 0.42 5.90
C SER A 189 13.84 -1.01 5.38
N ASP A 190 13.40 -2.01 6.15
CA ASP A 190 13.62 -3.41 5.79
C ASP A 190 12.71 -3.81 4.63
N CYS A 191 11.46 -3.31 4.64
CA CYS A 191 10.52 -3.51 3.54
C CYS A 191 11.08 -2.91 2.25
N GLN A 192 11.57 -1.66 2.27
CA GLN A 192 12.17 -1.03 1.10
C GLN A 192 13.36 -1.83 0.57
N THR A 193 14.28 -2.20 1.46
CA THR A 193 15.46 -3.00 1.11
C THR A 193 15.06 -4.32 0.46
N ALA A 194 14.04 -5.00 1.00
CA ALA A 194 13.52 -6.23 0.41
C ALA A 194 12.91 -6.02 -0.98
N THR A 195 12.27 -4.86 -1.25
CA THR A 195 11.72 -4.58 -2.58
C THR A 195 12.78 -4.35 -3.66
N LEU A 196 14.03 -4.07 -3.28
CA LEU A 196 15.15 -3.99 -4.22
C LEU A 196 15.60 -5.35 -4.76
N ALA A 197 14.98 -6.47 -4.35
CA ALA A 197 15.41 -7.85 -4.57
C ALA A 197 16.14 -8.13 -5.90
N ASN A 198 15.56 -7.73 -7.04
CA ASN A 198 16.15 -7.99 -8.36
C ASN A 198 17.48 -7.24 -8.58
N LEU A 199 17.54 -5.96 -8.20
CA LEU A 199 18.73 -5.12 -8.36
C LEU A 199 19.76 -5.41 -7.26
N ALA A 200 19.28 -5.58 -6.03
CA ALA A 200 20.09 -5.97 -4.88
C ALA A 200 20.82 -7.29 -5.15
N SER A 201 20.19 -8.26 -5.80
CA SER A 201 20.85 -9.54 -6.17
C SER A 201 22.07 -9.31 -7.06
N SER A 202 21.99 -8.41 -8.05
CA SER A 202 23.14 -8.09 -8.90
C SER A 202 24.29 -7.50 -8.09
N VAL A 203 24.00 -6.51 -7.24
CA VAL A 203 25.00 -5.83 -6.39
C VAL A 203 25.61 -6.78 -5.35
N LEU A 204 24.80 -7.66 -4.75
CA LEU A 204 25.27 -8.66 -3.77
C LEU A 204 26.20 -9.69 -4.40
N ILE A 205 26.00 -10.05 -5.68
CA ILE A 205 26.83 -11.02 -6.40
C ILE A 205 28.09 -10.37 -6.97
N SER A 206 27.97 -9.20 -7.61
CA SER A 206 29.11 -8.55 -8.26
C SER A 206 29.99 -7.75 -7.29
N GLY A 207 29.42 -7.23 -6.21
CA GLY A 207 30.06 -6.26 -5.32
C GLY A 207 30.23 -4.87 -5.94
N GLU A 208 29.68 -4.66 -7.14
CA GLU A 208 29.77 -3.40 -7.89
C GLU A 208 28.56 -2.52 -7.63
N ARG A 209 28.74 -1.19 -7.79
CA ARG A 209 27.64 -0.23 -7.71
C ARG A 209 26.67 -0.46 -8.88
N ASP A 210 25.38 -0.20 -8.65
CA ASP A 210 24.39 -0.23 -9.72
C ASP A 210 24.58 0.95 -10.69
N GLU A 211 23.99 0.82 -11.88
CA GLU A 211 24.05 1.85 -12.93
C GLU A 211 23.07 3.02 -12.72
N GLY A 212 22.31 3.02 -11.61
CA GLY A 212 21.34 4.04 -11.30
C GLY A 212 20.10 3.99 -12.18
N ARG A 213 19.69 5.16 -12.65
CA ARG A 213 18.39 5.40 -13.30
C ARG A 213 18.36 4.91 -14.74
N TRP A 214 17.20 4.44 -15.18
CA TRP A 214 16.98 4.01 -16.57
C TRP A 214 15.75 4.63 -17.23
N GLY A 215 15.04 5.54 -16.56
CA GLY A 215 13.75 6.02 -17.03
C GLY A 215 12.75 4.87 -17.08
N THR A 216 12.13 4.70 -18.24
CA THR A 216 11.22 3.57 -18.52
C THR A 216 11.95 2.35 -19.08
N ALA A 217 13.26 2.45 -19.34
CA ALA A 217 14.00 1.40 -20.00
C ALA A 217 14.42 0.27 -19.05
N HIS A 218 14.42 -0.95 -19.55
CA HIS A 218 15.04 -2.07 -18.85
C HIS A 218 16.57 -2.06 -19.06
N PRO A 219 17.39 -2.31 -18.02
CA PRO A 219 18.86 -2.31 -18.14
C PRO A 219 19.39 -3.36 -19.12
N ALA A 220 18.84 -4.58 -19.05
CA ALA A 220 19.38 -5.75 -19.75
C ALA A 220 18.58 -6.21 -20.99
N ILE A 221 17.43 -5.61 -21.28
CA ILE A 221 16.49 -6.12 -22.29
C ILE A 221 16.11 -4.98 -23.23
N VAL A 222 16.34 -5.16 -24.53
CA VAL A 222 16.10 -4.13 -25.54
C VAL A 222 15.36 -4.73 -26.75
N PRO A 223 14.30 -4.07 -27.27
CA PRO A 223 13.64 -2.89 -26.72
C PRO A 223 12.66 -3.28 -25.60
N TYR A 224 12.78 -2.63 -24.44
CA TYR A 224 11.80 -2.73 -23.36
C TYR A 224 11.75 -1.37 -22.66
N GLN A 225 10.96 -0.44 -23.21
CA GLN A 225 10.87 0.93 -22.72
C GLN A 225 9.63 1.66 -23.26
N GLY A 226 9.39 2.85 -22.73
CA GLY A 226 8.43 3.81 -23.27
C GLY A 226 9.02 4.52 -24.49
N PHE A 227 8.19 4.71 -25.51
CA PHE A 227 8.50 5.45 -26.73
C PHE A 227 7.47 6.55 -26.94
N ARG A 228 7.92 7.71 -27.39
CA ARG A 228 7.01 8.80 -27.74
C ARG A 228 6.17 8.42 -28.95
N THR A 229 4.91 8.84 -28.92
CA THR A 229 3.99 8.80 -30.05
C THR A 229 3.63 10.23 -30.47
N LEU A 230 2.70 10.41 -31.42
CA LEU A 230 2.27 11.73 -31.85
C LEU A 230 1.61 12.55 -30.72
N ASP A 231 0.89 11.90 -29.82
CA ASP A 231 0.02 12.54 -28.82
C ASP A 231 0.25 12.08 -27.37
N GLY A 232 1.18 11.15 -27.13
CA GLY A 232 1.49 10.61 -25.81
C GLY A 232 2.68 9.65 -25.83
N ASP A 233 2.66 8.63 -24.97
CA ASP A 233 3.72 7.62 -24.86
C ASP A 233 3.14 6.20 -24.87
N ILE A 234 3.89 5.28 -25.49
CA ILE A 234 3.57 3.85 -25.53
C ILE A 234 4.72 3.02 -24.98
N MET A 235 4.43 2.17 -24.00
CA MET A 235 5.35 1.15 -23.50
C MET A 235 5.33 -0.05 -24.45
N ILE A 236 6.51 -0.49 -24.91
CA ILE A 236 6.66 -1.65 -25.80
C ILE A 236 7.68 -2.62 -25.21
N GLY A 237 7.30 -3.91 -25.10
CA GLY A 237 8.14 -4.97 -24.54
C GLY A 237 8.57 -6.03 -25.58
N GLY A 238 9.70 -5.81 -26.25
CA GLY A 238 10.39 -6.80 -27.09
C GLY A 238 11.29 -7.73 -26.27
N ALA A 239 10.72 -8.45 -25.29
CA ALA A 239 11.50 -9.08 -24.21
C ALA A 239 12.44 -10.24 -24.64
N ASN A 240 12.29 -10.75 -25.86
CA ASN A 240 13.16 -11.78 -26.42
C ASN A 240 13.19 -11.67 -27.96
N ASP A 241 14.09 -12.43 -28.60
CA ASP A 241 14.32 -12.34 -30.04
C ASP A 241 13.04 -12.61 -30.86
N ARG A 242 12.19 -13.55 -30.42
CA ARG A 242 10.90 -13.82 -31.07
C ARG A 242 9.95 -12.62 -31.02
N LEU A 243 9.81 -12.00 -29.85
CA LEU A 243 8.97 -10.81 -29.69
C LEU A 243 9.53 -9.61 -30.46
N PHE A 244 10.85 -9.49 -30.52
CA PHE A 244 11.52 -8.47 -31.33
C PHE A 244 11.21 -8.63 -32.83
N THR A 245 11.29 -9.85 -33.37
CA THR A 245 10.88 -10.11 -34.76
C THR A 245 9.45 -9.66 -35.02
N ILE A 246 8.50 -10.02 -34.16
CA ILE A 246 7.09 -9.60 -34.29
C ILE A 246 6.97 -8.07 -34.28
N LEU A 247 7.68 -7.39 -33.37
CA LEU A 247 7.72 -5.93 -33.30
C LEU A 247 8.22 -5.32 -34.62
N CYS A 248 9.33 -5.82 -35.17
CA CYS A 248 9.88 -5.38 -36.45
C CYS A 248 8.84 -5.47 -37.58
N HIS A 249 8.11 -6.59 -37.66
CA HIS A 249 7.02 -6.74 -38.64
C HIS A 249 5.90 -5.72 -38.44
N ARG A 250 5.48 -5.47 -37.19
CA ARG A 250 4.40 -4.51 -36.87
C ARG A 250 4.80 -3.05 -37.09
N LEU A 251 6.07 -2.74 -36.93
CA LEU A 251 6.63 -1.42 -37.28
C LEU A 251 6.85 -1.24 -38.80
N GLY A 252 6.57 -2.26 -39.62
CA GLY A 252 6.79 -2.22 -41.06
C GLY A 252 8.27 -2.28 -41.46
N LYS A 253 9.11 -2.85 -40.59
CA LYS A 253 10.57 -2.97 -40.73
C LYS A 253 11.07 -4.39 -40.47
N PRO A 254 10.55 -5.41 -41.17
CA PRO A 254 10.93 -6.81 -40.96
C PRO A 254 12.44 -7.05 -41.08
N GLU A 255 13.13 -6.28 -41.93
CA GLU A 255 14.57 -6.37 -42.18
C GLU A 255 15.42 -6.16 -40.91
N TRP A 256 14.92 -5.41 -39.92
CA TRP A 256 15.63 -5.18 -38.66
C TRP A 256 15.83 -6.46 -37.85
N SER A 257 14.92 -7.43 -37.98
CA SER A 257 15.01 -8.69 -37.24
C SER A 257 16.20 -9.56 -37.69
N THR A 258 16.67 -9.35 -38.92
CA THR A 258 17.80 -10.06 -39.53
C THR A 258 19.09 -9.25 -39.59
N ASP A 259 19.05 -7.96 -39.21
CA ASP A 259 20.24 -7.12 -39.13
C ASP A 259 21.19 -7.66 -38.05
N PRO A 260 22.47 -7.94 -38.35
CA PRO A 260 23.44 -8.45 -37.38
C PRO A 260 23.55 -7.62 -36.10
N ARG A 261 23.22 -6.33 -36.16
CA ARG A 261 23.21 -5.42 -35.00
C ARG A 261 22.06 -5.70 -34.04
N PHE A 262 20.98 -6.34 -34.49
CA PHE A 262 19.74 -6.50 -33.72
C PHE A 262 19.22 -7.93 -33.58
N THR A 263 19.87 -8.92 -34.23
CA THR A 263 19.40 -10.32 -34.24
C THR A 263 19.20 -10.91 -32.84
N ILE A 264 20.14 -10.68 -31.93
CA ILE A 264 20.12 -11.21 -30.55
C ILE A 264 20.12 -10.09 -29.52
N ASN A 265 19.60 -10.36 -28.33
CA ASN A 265 19.47 -9.35 -27.27
C ASN A 265 20.79 -8.66 -26.91
N SER A 266 21.91 -9.39 -26.82
CA SER A 266 23.22 -8.79 -26.52
C SER A 266 23.64 -7.77 -27.56
N SER A 267 23.43 -8.06 -28.86
CA SER A 267 23.68 -7.09 -29.94
C SER A 267 22.74 -5.88 -29.84
N ARG A 268 21.46 -6.09 -29.50
CA ARG A 268 20.51 -4.99 -29.27
C ARG A 268 20.88 -4.11 -28.09
N VAL A 269 21.39 -4.69 -27.00
CA VAL A 269 21.89 -3.94 -25.84
C VAL A 269 23.09 -3.09 -26.24
N ALA A 270 24.04 -3.64 -26.99
CA ALA A 270 25.21 -2.90 -27.49
C ALA A 270 24.82 -1.74 -28.44
N ASN A 271 23.76 -1.91 -29.23
CA ASN A 271 23.28 -0.93 -30.21
C ASN A 271 21.98 -0.22 -29.77
N ARG A 272 21.71 -0.13 -28.46
CA ARG A 272 20.39 0.28 -27.94
C ARG A 272 19.97 1.68 -28.36
N ASN A 273 20.89 2.63 -28.35
CA ASN A 273 20.58 4.02 -28.66
C ASN A 273 20.13 4.16 -30.12
N GLU A 274 20.78 3.42 -31.02
CA GLU A 274 20.41 3.38 -32.43
C GLU A 274 19.04 2.72 -32.62
N LEU A 275 18.86 1.50 -32.10
CA LEU A 275 17.60 0.76 -32.26
C LEU A 275 16.40 1.50 -31.66
N CYS A 276 16.54 2.01 -30.45
CA CYS A 276 15.46 2.75 -29.79
C CYS A 276 15.16 4.07 -30.51
N GLY A 277 16.17 4.79 -31.01
CA GLY A 277 15.95 5.99 -31.83
C GLY A 277 15.23 5.69 -33.14
N MET A 278 15.56 4.57 -33.79
CA MET A 278 14.87 4.11 -35.00
C MET A 278 13.40 3.74 -34.70
N ILE A 279 13.13 3.03 -33.61
CA ILE A 279 11.77 2.70 -33.19
C ILE A 279 10.99 3.99 -32.89
N GLU A 280 11.56 4.92 -32.13
CA GLU A 280 10.90 6.18 -31.76
C GLU A 280 10.57 7.06 -32.99
N SER A 281 11.46 7.08 -33.99
CA SER A 281 11.21 7.79 -35.25
C SER A 281 9.97 7.28 -35.99
N ILE A 282 9.61 6.00 -35.78
CA ILE A 282 8.40 5.41 -36.34
C ILE A 282 7.21 5.69 -35.42
N THR A 283 7.34 5.43 -34.12
CA THR A 283 6.21 5.56 -33.18
C THR A 283 5.67 6.98 -33.09
N THR A 284 6.51 7.99 -33.29
CA THR A 284 6.10 9.41 -33.32
C THR A 284 5.23 9.79 -34.54
N THR A 285 5.12 8.93 -35.55
CA THR A 285 4.35 9.23 -36.79
C THR A 285 2.83 9.00 -36.66
N LYS A 286 2.38 8.32 -35.61
CA LYS A 286 0.97 7.95 -35.40
C LYS A 286 0.55 8.23 -33.95
N PRO A 287 -0.75 8.53 -33.72
CA PRO A 287 -1.28 8.67 -32.37
C PRO A 287 -1.21 7.34 -31.60
N THR A 288 -1.17 7.43 -30.27
CA THR A 288 -1.08 6.28 -29.35
C THR A 288 -2.15 5.25 -29.66
N SER A 289 -3.39 5.69 -29.88
CA SER A 289 -4.54 4.82 -30.15
C SER A 289 -4.38 3.96 -31.42
N GLU A 290 -3.72 4.47 -32.46
CA GLU A 290 -3.46 3.72 -33.68
C GLU A 290 -2.39 2.64 -33.44
N TRP A 291 -1.35 2.93 -32.64
CA TRP A 291 -0.36 1.92 -32.25
C TRP A 291 -0.98 0.79 -31.42
N LEU A 292 -1.88 1.12 -30.50
CA LEU A 292 -2.60 0.09 -29.74
C LEU A 292 -3.36 -0.86 -30.68
N GLN A 293 -4.01 -0.33 -31.72
CA GLN A 293 -4.70 -1.14 -32.73
C GLN A 293 -3.73 -1.97 -33.59
N ILE A 294 -2.58 -1.41 -33.98
CA ILE A 294 -1.56 -2.12 -34.77
C ILE A 294 -0.99 -3.31 -33.99
N PHE A 295 -0.79 -3.16 -32.68
CA PHE A 295 -0.25 -4.21 -31.83
C PHE A 295 -1.30 -5.20 -31.30
N GLU A 296 -2.59 -4.90 -31.46
CA GLU A 296 -3.69 -5.79 -31.05
C GLU A 296 -3.56 -7.19 -31.67
N GLY A 297 -3.66 -8.20 -30.82
CA GLY A 297 -3.53 -9.61 -31.23
C GLY A 297 -2.13 -10.03 -31.71
N SER A 298 -1.11 -9.17 -31.64
CA SER A 298 0.25 -9.50 -32.07
C SER A 298 1.00 -10.44 -31.11
N GLY A 299 0.57 -10.52 -29.85
CA GLY A 299 1.23 -11.29 -28.80
C GLY A 299 2.42 -10.59 -28.15
N ILE A 300 2.76 -9.36 -28.56
CA ILE A 300 3.75 -8.54 -27.85
C ILE A 300 3.10 -7.84 -26.64
N PRO A 301 3.82 -7.65 -25.53
CA PRO A 301 3.40 -6.73 -24.47
C PRO A 301 3.49 -5.27 -24.93
N TYR A 302 2.38 -4.54 -24.85
CA TYR A 302 2.33 -3.10 -25.09
C TYR A 302 1.26 -2.44 -24.19
N ALA A 303 1.42 -1.15 -23.89
CA ALA A 303 0.43 -0.37 -23.15
C ALA A 303 0.65 1.13 -23.37
N ALA A 304 -0.43 1.92 -23.38
CA ALA A 304 -0.33 3.37 -23.30
C ALA A 304 0.09 3.81 -21.89
N VAL A 305 0.85 4.90 -21.79
CA VAL A 305 1.16 5.55 -20.52
C VAL A 305 -0.01 6.47 -20.15
N ASN A 306 -0.93 5.96 -19.33
CA ASN A 306 -2.14 6.70 -18.92
C ASN A 306 -1.88 7.59 -17.70
N ASP A 307 -2.64 8.67 -17.58
CA ASP A 307 -2.79 9.38 -16.30
C ASP A 307 -3.72 8.63 -15.33
N VAL A 308 -3.91 9.18 -14.13
CA VAL A 308 -4.73 8.55 -13.08
C VAL A 308 -6.21 8.53 -13.46
N LEU A 309 -6.73 9.58 -14.08
CA LEU A 309 -8.15 9.67 -14.44
C LEU A 309 -8.49 8.67 -15.55
N ASP A 310 -7.64 8.59 -16.57
CA ASP A 310 -7.74 7.62 -17.64
C ASP A 310 -7.58 6.20 -17.12
N THR A 311 -6.69 5.96 -16.15
CA THR A 311 -6.55 4.66 -15.49
C THR A 311 -7.82 4.23 -14.76
N LEU A 312 -8.48 5.15 -14.05
CA LEU A 312 -9.74 4.88 -13.34
C LEU A 312 -10.91 4.66 -14.31
N ARG A 313 -10.92 5.37 -15.44
CA ARG A 313 -11.92 5.25 -16.51
C ARG A 313 -11.62 4.16 -17.53
N HIS A 314 -10.46 3.52 -17.45
CA HIS A 314 -10.04 2.48 -18.39
C HIS A 314 -11.07 1.35 -18.43
N SER A 315 -11.42 0.89 -19.63
CA SER A 315 -12.45 -0.14 -19.85
C SER A 315 -12.17 -1.41 -19.04
N HIS A 316 -10.90 -1.83 -18.97
CA HIS A 316 -10.47 -2.93 -18.11
C HIS A 316 -10.70 -2.66 -16.61
N SER A 317 -10.34 -1.47 -16.10
CA SER A 317 -10.55 -1.09 -14.69
C SER A 317 -12.04 -1.10 -14.32
N GLN A 318 -12.90 -0.60 -15.21
CA GLN A 318 -14.35 -0.60 -15.04
C GLN A 318 -14.92 -2.02 -15.08
N ALA A 319 -14.52 -2.84 -16.08
CA ALA A 319 -14.94 -4.23 -16.19
C ALA A 319 -14.51 -5.06 -14.97
N ARG A 320 -13.35 -4.72 -14.38
CA ARG A 320 -12.81 -5.32 -13.15
C ARG A 320 -13.37 -4.72 -11.86
N LYS A 321 -14.27 -3.73 -11.95
CA LYS A 321 -14.89 -3.02 -10.81
C LYS A 321 -13.82 -2.50 -9.85
N MET A 322 -12.86 -1.75 -10.38
CA MET A 322 -11.74 -1.19 -9.60
C MET A 322 -12.09 0.11 -8.87
N THR A 323 -13.28 0.68 -9.11
CA THR A 323 -13.87 1.73 -8.26
C THR A 323 -15.25 1.30 -7.77
N THR A 324 -15.69 1.88 -6.66
CA THR A 324 -17.04 1.70 -6.12
C THR A 324 -17.50 2.95 -5.41
N THR A 325 -18.79 3.25 -5.50
CA THR A 325 -19.39 4.38 -4.77
C THR A 325 -20.01 3.89 -3.47
N VAL A 326 -19.78 4.61 -2.37
CA VAL A 326 -20.37 4.33 -1.05
C VAL A 326 -21.05 5.58 -0.48
N PRO A 327 -22.15 5.43 0.26
CA PRO A 327 -22.75 6.57 0.96
C PRO A 327 -21.86 7.01 2.12
N HIS A 328 -21.53 8.30 2.16
CA HIS A 328 -20.78 8.96 3.21
C HIS A 328 -21.67 9.99 3.91
N PRO A 329 -21.75 10.02 5.26
CA PRO A 329 -22.65 10.91 6.01
C PRO A 329 -22.54 12.40 5.64
N ILE A 330 -21.34 12.86 5.32
CA ILE A 330 -21.06 14.27 4.99
C ILE A 330 -20.94 14.53 3.46
N CYS A 331 -20.43 13.56 2.69
CA CYS A 331 -20.05 13.79 1.29
C CYS A 331 -21.10 13.28 0.29
N GLY A 332 -22.18 12.63 0.75
CA GLY A 332 -23.10 11.92 -0.14
C GLY A 332 -22.42 10.69 -0.76
N GLY A 333 -22.56 10.47 -2.07
CA GLY A 333 -21.92 9.35 -2.76
C GLY A 333 -20.43 9.59 -2.96
N MET A 334 -19.58 8.84 -2.26
CA MET A 334 -18.12 8.91 -2.39
C MET A 334 -17.58 7.73 -3.20
N GLU A 335 -16.86 8.02 -4.29
CA GLU A 335 -16.17 7.00 -5.09
C GLU A 335 -14.81 6.65 -4.47
N LEU A 336 -14.53 5.34 -4.36
CA LEU A 336 -13.33 4.79 -3.75
C LEU A 336 -12.71 3.71 -4.64
N VAL A 337 -11.39 3.56 -4.56
CA VAL A 337 -10.68 2.43 -5.19
C VAL A 337 -11.02 1.12 -4.47
N SER A 338 -11.47 0.14 -5.25
CA SER A 338 -11.89 -1.17 -4.75
C SER A 338 -10.71 -2.09 -4.46
N PRO A 339 -10.88 -3.08 -3.56
CA PRO A 339 -9.89 -4.13 -3.34
C PRO A 339 -9.50 -4.85 -4.65
N PRO A 340 -8.19 -5.09 -4.89
CA PRO A 340 -7.70 -5.59 -6.17
C PRO A 340 -7.92 -7.09 -6.36
N VAL A 341 -7.92 -7.87 -5.27
CA VAL A 341 -8.05 -9.33 -5.32
C VAL A 341 -9.51 -9.73 -5.48
N LYS A 342 -9.79 -10.60 -6.46
CA LYS A 342 -11.13 -11.17 -6.69
C LYS A 342 -11.11 -12.63 -6.26
N TYR A 343 -12.00 -12.98 -5.34
CA TYR A 343 -12.09 -14.32 -4.77
C TYR A 343 -13.22 -15.09 -5.46
N SER A 344 -13.06 -16.41 -5.59
CA SER A 344 -14.07 -17.31 -6.15
C SER A 344 -15.32 -17.38 -5.27
N ASP A 345 -15.11 -17.50 -3.96
CA ASP A 345 -16.17 -17.82 -3.00
C ASP A 345 -16.47 -16.65 -2.05
N SER A 346 -15.42 -15.97 -1.57
CA SER A 346 -15.56 -14.88 -0.61
C SER A 346 -15.91 -13.56 -1.28
N LYS A 347 -16.89 -12.83 -0.75
CA LYS A 347 -17.26 -11.51 -1.26
C LYS A 347 -16.50 -10.42 -0.50
N ILE A 348 -15.48 -9.84 -1.14
CA ILE A 348 -14.72 -8.72 -0.56
C ILE A 348 -15.32 -7.41 -1.05
N GLU A 349 -15.95 -6.66 -0.14
CA GLU A 349 -16.65 -5.42 -0.45
C GLU A 349 -16.29 -4.28 0.51
N ILE A 350 -16.44 -3.06 0.01
CA ILE A 350 -16.42 -1.86 0.84
C ILE A 350 -17.83 -1.74 1.45
N ARG A 351 -17.94 -2.09 2.73
CA ARG A 351 -19.18 -2.16 3.50
C ARG A 351 -19.57 -0.81 4.09
N SER A 352 -18.58 -0.01 4.48
CA SER A 352 -18.81 1.32 5.04
C SER A 352 -17.81 2.33 4.52
N ALA A 353 -18.30 3.56 4.38
CA ALA A 353 -17.47 4.73 4.20
C ALA A 353 -16.46 4.87 5.37
N PRO A 354 -15.32 5.53 5.13
CA PRO A 354 -14.45 6.06 6.17
C PRO A 354 -15.26 6.76 7.26
N PRO A 355 -15.03 6.44 8.54
CA PRO A 355 -15.77 7.05 9.62
C PRO A 355 -15.36 8.51 9.83
N THR A 356 -16.27 9.34 10.33
CA THR A 356 -15.89 10.61 10.94
C THR A 356 -15.26 10.36 12.31
N LEU A 357 -14.52 11.34 12.83
CA LEU A 357 -13.88 11.23 14.15
C LEU A 357 -14.93 10.93 15.23
N GLY A 358 -14.70 9.88 16.03
CA GLY A 358 -15.57 9.50 17.14
C GLY A 358 -16.95 8.98 16.75
N GLN A 359 -17.20 8.74 15.45
CA GLN A 359 -18.54 8.37 14.95
C GLN A 359 -19.14 7.14 15.65
N HIS A 360 -18.29 6.22 16.12
CA HIS A 360 -18.69 4.93 16.65
C HIS A 360 -18.27 4.76 18.12
N THR A 361 -17.97 5.85 18.83
CA THR A 361 -17.57 5.82 20.25
C THR A 361 -18.60 5.06 21.09
N ASP A 362 -19.87 5.46 21.02
CA ASP A 362 -20.93 4.87 21.86
C ASP A 362 -21.20 3.42 21.49
N GLU A 363 -21.18 3.10 20.18
CA GLU A 363 -21.37 1.74 19.68
C GLU A 363 -20.27 0.80 20.18
N VAL A 364 -19.01 1.23 20.14
CA VAL A 364 -17.88 0.39 20.56
C VAL A 364 -17.82 0.24 22.08
N LEU A 365 -17.97 1.35 22.82
CA LEU A 365 -17.91 1.32 24.28
C LEU A 365 -19.09 0.53 24.89
N GLY A 366 -20.29 0.70 24.34
CA GLY A 366 -21.46 -0.08 24.76
C GLY A 366 -21.37 -1.54 24.32
N GLY A 367 -21.02 -1.79 23.04
CA GLY A 367 -21.05 -3.13 22.45
C GLY A 367 -19.91 -4.04 22.90
N ILE A 368 -18.70 -3.52 23.07
CA ILE A 368 -17.51 -4.32 23.42
C ILE A 368 -17.24 -4.29 24.93
N LEU A 369 -17.35 -3.11 25.56
CA LEU A 369 -17.02 -2.97 26.99
C LEU A 369 -18.24 -3.04 27.91
N GLY A 370 -19.47 -3.05 27.36
CA GLY A 370 -20.69 -3.11 28.15
C GLY A 370 -20.99 -1.83 28.94
N LEU A 371 -20.36 -0.70 28.59
CA LEU A 371 -20.62 0.58 29.26
C LEU A 371 -22.02 1.08 28.94
N ASN A 372 -22.75 1.52 29.96
CA ASN A 372 -24.08 2.08 29.78
C ASN A 372 -24.02 3.57 29.35
N GLU A 373 -25.14 4.09 28.85
CA GLU A 373 -25.23 5.48 28.36
C GLU A 373 -24.80 6.52 29.41
N LYS A 374 -25.09 6.29 30.70
CA LYS A 374 -24.71 7.22 31.77
C LYS A 374 -23.20 7.25 31.99
N GLU A 375 -22.55 6.10 31.90
CA GLU A 375 -21.08 5.99 32.00
C GLU A 375 -20.39 6.68 30.83
N ILE A 376 -20.87 6.41 29.61
CA ILE A 376 -20.34 7.04 28.39
C ILE A 376 -20.53 8.56 28.44
N GLN A 377 -21.71 9.03 28.84
CA GLN A 377 -21.96 10.46 28.98
C GLN A 377 -21.06 11.11 30.03
N ARG A 378 -20.76 10.42 31.15
CA ARG A 378 -19.81 10.90 32.16
C ARG A 378 -18.39 11.01 31.60
N LEU A 379 -17.95 10.06 30.79
CA LEU A 379 -16.65 10.12 30.11
C LEU A 379 -16.59 11.29 29.13
N ARG A 380 -17.67 11.53 28.38
CA ARG A 380 -17.78 12.63 27.42
C ARG A 380 -17.74 14.00 28.11
N THR A 381 -18.46 14.18 29.22
CA THR A 381 -18.41 15.44 30.01
C THR A 381 -17.01 15.74 30.56
N LYS A 382 -16.22 14.71 30.83
CA LYS A 382 -14.81 14.85 31.25
C LYS A 382 -13.83 15.07 30.10
N GLY A 383 -14.29 15.02 28.84
CA GLY A 383 -13.43 15.12 27.67
C GLY A 383 -12.54 13.89 27.43
N ILE A 384 -12.87 12.75 28.04
CA ILE A 384 -12.12 11.49 27.88
C ILE A 384 -12.48 10.83 26.55
N VAL A 385 -13.75 10.94 26.16
CA VAL A 385 -14.26 10.41 24.88
C VAL A 385 -15.04 11.49 24.12
N SER A 386 -15.09 11.38 22.79
CA SER A 386 -15.87 12.28 21.93
C SER A 386 -16.96 11.53 21.20
#